data_AF-A0A841Q9V0-F1
#
_entry.id   AF-A0A841Q9V0-F1
#
_cell.length_a   1.000
_cell.length_b   1.000
_cell.length_c   1.000
_cell.angle_alpha   90.00
_cell.angle_beta   90.00
_cell.angle_gamma   90.00
#
_symmetry.space_group_name_H-M   'P 1'
#
loop_
_entity.id
_entity.type
_entity.pdbx_description
1 polymer ?
#
loop_
_entity_poly.entity_id
_entity_poly.type
_entity_poly.pdbx_seq_one_letter_code
_entity_poly.pdbx_strand_id
1 'polypeptide(L)'
;MKIRPDIVQVYREVHSWVGILCSLFLFVAFYAGSISMFEQPLQVWLTPVPSLPKPVELADTPQLLQKAFSQYPDASTHYIIVVNPDNARPARLMWPQDPTHRGHGPQDYVLGALSPNGDLRTLVSRPSGIPFFIDQLHEQIGLPLPHAAARYTMGCVAAGYFLALVSGVIAFLPALKKMLFALRLGTATRKVWLDLHNLVGFFSLPFHFIMAITAVVFAFHGPISALQGKLFQQGQRTEHGLTQQHDPAESRSKNNAPHNVVSLEGLMPPQAVLGELQRQAPGFVVDTLEYTTQFNKGKSRTMLRVTGHDERYPTLGVSNGFAAVDPASGKVLSADYLPGHQSAGFAALTAFIALHFGSYGGLPVRWGYYCLGLGGAFLFYTGCRLWIIARQKREQHAGKSSKQTRATWLLSCLTTGCLTGCITGIAILFICAPFLPLGGTYAQASFLYYAVFLFCMGLAFILSESQREPLLLRVAGCANIAIAPVMLAAMAGGRATIPSLGVGMVALVLGSFLLHAARGSTCRLSA
;
A
#
# COMPACT_ATOMS: atom_id res chain seq x y z
N MET A 1 -10.33 -2.28 39.32
CA MET A 1 -11.67 -2.89 39.15
C MET A 1 -11.54 -4.33 38.68
N LYS A 2 -12.19 -5.29 39.36
CA LYS A 2 -12.35 -6.65 38.84
C LYS A 2 -13.54 -6.65 37.88
N ILE A 3 -13.31 -6.95 36.60
CA ILE A 3 -14.39 -7.08 35.60
C ILE A 3 -15.18 -8.35 35.94
N ARG A 4 -16.52 -8.30 35.85
CA ARG A 4 -17.36 -9.46 36.16
C ARG A 4 -17.09 -10.62 35.18
N PRO A 5 -17.09 -11.90 35.63
CA PRO A 5 -16.74 -13.04 34.78
C PRO A 5 -17.64 -13.25 33.56
N ASP A 6 -18.93 -12.95 33.68
CA ASP A 6 -19.91 -13.01 32.59
C ASP A 6 -19.58 -12.02 31.48
N ILE A 7 -19.20 -10.79 31.84
CA ILE A 7 -18.77 -9.77 30.88
C ILE A 7 -17.52 -10.25 30.12
N VAL A 8 -16.52 -10.78 30.84
CA VAL A 8 -15.30 -11.31 30.23
C VAL A 8 -15.61 -12.45 29.25
N GLN A 9 -16.58 -13.32 29.58
CA GLN A 9 -16.98 -14.41 28.70
C GLN A 9 -17.62 -13.90 27.40
N VAL A 10 -18.54 -12.93 27.49
CA VAL A 10 -19.16 -12.32 26.31
C VAL A 10 -18.11 -11.70 25.39
N TYR A 11 -17.19 -10.89 25.93
CA TYR A 11 -16.15 -10.27 25.11
C TYR A 11 -15.17 -11.29 24.50
N ARG A 12 -14.90 -12.43 25.16
CA ARG A 12 -14.14 -13.52 24.55
C ARG A 12 -14.86 -14.14 23.36
N GLU A 13 -16.18 -14.30 23.46
CA GLU A 13 -16.99 -14.82 22.37
C GLU A 13 -17.05 -13.85 21.19
N VAL A 14 -17.24 -12.55 21.45
CA VAL A 14 -17.19 -11.50 20.43
C VAL A 14 -15.82 -11.48 19.74
N HIS A 15 -14.72 -11.40 20.51
CA HIS A 15 -13.36 -11.42 19.96
C HIS A 15 -13.12 -12.66 19.10
N SER A 16 -13.52 -13.83 19.59
CA SER A 16 -13.32 -15.08 18.87
C SER A 16 -14.11 -15.14 17.56
N TRP A 17 -15.42 -14.85 17.58
CA TRP A 17 -16.26 -15.00 16.39
C TRP A 17 -15.99 -13.92 15.36
N VAL A 18 -15.90 -12.66 15.78
CA VAL A 18 -15.59 -11.55 14.87
C VAL A 18 -14.19 -11.72 14.29
N GLY A 19 -13.22 -12.12 15.13
CA GLY A 19 -11.86 -12.42 14.69
C GLY A 19 -11.82 -13.47 13.59
N ILE A 20 -12.56 -14.59 13.74
CA ILE A 20 -12.60 -15.66 12.73
C ILE A 20 -13.27 -15.20 11.44
N LEU A 21 -14.40 -14.49 11.53
CA LEU A 21 -15.13 -14.02 10.35
C LEU A 21 -14.30 -13.05 9.51
N CYS A 22 -13.47 -12.22 10.14
CA CYS A 22 -12.63 -11.24 9.46
C CYS A 22 -11.23 -11.75 9.10
N SER A 23 -10.76 -12.82 9.77
CA SER A 23 -9.36 -13.27 9.74
C SER A 23 -8.78 -13.49 8.34
N LEU A 24 -9.49 -14.17 7.44
CA LEU A 24 -8.97 -14.51 6.11
C LEU A 24 -8.76 -13.26 5.26
N PHE A 25 -9.71 -12.32 5.32
CA PHE A 25 -9.61 -11.02 4.65
C PHE A 25 -8.47 -10.19 5.23
N LEU A 26 -8.41 -10.09 6.56
CA LEU A 26 -7.39 -9.32 7.25
C LEU A 26 -5.99 -9.93 7.09
N PHE A 27 -5.88 -11.25 6.94
CA PHE A 27 -4.61 -11.89 6.61
C PHE A 27 -4.05 -11.35 5.29
N VAL A 28 -4.86 -11.38 4.22
CA VAL A 28 -4.45 -10.85 2.91
C VAL A 28 -4.13 -9.36 3.00
N ALA A 29 -5.00 -8.59 3.65
CA ALA A 29 -4.81 -7.15 3.81
C ALA A 29 -3.50 -6.81 4.52
N PHE A 30 -3.22 -7.42 5.67
CA PHE A 30 -2.00 -7.13 6.43
C PHE A 30 -0.74 -7.68 5.78
N TYR A 31 -0.81 -8.85 5.13
CA TYR A 31 0.33 -9.42 4.42
C TYR A 31 0.70 -8.57 3.20
N ALA A 32 -0.27 -8.28 2.31
CA ALA A 32 -0.05 -7.42 1.15
C ALA A 32 0.33 -5.99 1.56
N GLY A 33 -0.37 -5.42 2.55
CA GLY A 33 -0.10 -4.06 3.05
C GLY A 33 1.29 -3.91 3.66
N SER A 34 1.81 -4.94 4.33
CA SER A 34 3.20 -4.93 4.80
C SER A 34 4.18 -4.74 3.64
N ILE A 35 3.95 -5.43 2.51
CA ILE A 35 4.80 -5.34 1.33
C ILE A 35 4.61 -3.99 0.60
N SER A 36 3.39 -3.43 0.58
CA SER A 36 3.10 -2.11 0.01
C SER A 36 3.86 -0.97 0.68
N MET A 37 4.39 -1.14 1.89
CA MET A 37 5.32 -0.17 2.50
C MET A 37 6.58 0.06 1.67
N PHE A 38 6.88 -0.85 0.75
CA PHE A 38 7.98 -0.76 -0.19
C PHE A 38 7.50 -0.58 -1.64
N GLU A 39 6.26 -0.15 -1.90
CA GLU A 39 5.72 0.00 -3.25
C GLU A 39 6.64 0.84 -4.17
N GLN A 40 7.11 2.00 -3.70
CA GLN A 40 8.05 2.85 -4.45
C GLN A 40 9.39 2.15 -4.74
N PRO A 41 10.13 1.61 -3.73
CA PRO A 41 11.32 0.79 -3.99
C PRO A 41 11.08 -0.40 -4.94
N LEU A 42 9.92 -1.06 -4.83
CA LEU A 42 9.53 -2.16 -5.71
C LEU A 42 9.26 -1.64 -7.13
N GLN A 43 8.65 -0.47 -7.30
CA GLN A 43 8.46 0.17 -8.60
C GLN A 43 9.80 0.46 -9.28
N VAL A 44 10.76 1.04 -8.54
CA VAL A 44 12.12 1.30 -9.06
C VAL A 44 12.79 0.00 -9.50
N TRP A 45 12.62 -1.07 -8.72
CA TRP A 45 13.25 -2.35 -9.03
C TRP A 45 12.61 -3.08 -10.21
N LEU A 46 11.29 -3.12 -10.28
CA LEU A 46 10.56 -3.89 -11.27
C LEU A 46 10.35 -3.15 -12.60
N THR A 47 10.38 -1.82 -12.58
CA THR A 47 10.26 -1.02 -13.81
C THR A 47 11.57 -1.08 -14.61
N PRO A 48 11.53 -1.36 -15.93
CA PRO A 48 12.74 -1.33 -16.75
C PRO A 48 13.42 0.04 -16.72
N VAL A 49 14.75 0.03 -16.53
CA VAL A 49 15.54 1.26 -16.53
C VAL A 49 15.49 1.91 -17.92
N PRO A 50 15.06 3.18 -18.02
CA PRO A 50 15.00 3.86 -19.30
C PRO A 50 16.40 4.20 -19.83
N SER A 51 16.64 3.91 -21.10
CA SER A 51 17.88 4.29 -21.79
C SER A 51 17.74 5.69 -22.38
N LEU A 52 17.93 6.72 -21.55
CA LEU A 52 17.90 8.13 -21.95
C LEU A 52 19.26 8.82 -21.72
N PRO A 53 19.56 9.90 -22.47
CA PRO A 53 20.64 10.82 -22.11
C PRO A 53 20.52 11.31 -20.66
N LYS A 54 21.66 11.75 -20.09
CA LYS A 54 21.68 12.34 -18.74
C LYS A 54 20.70 13.52 -18.66
N PRO A 55 19.99 13.70 -17.53
CA PRO A 55 19.13 14.85 -17.32
C PRO A 55 19.90 16.15 -17.46
N VAL A 56 19.26 17.15 -18.09
CA VAL A 56 19.80 18.51 -18.17
C VAL A 56 19.80 19.16 -16.78
N GLU A 57 20.69 20.14 -16.59
CA GLU A 57 20.71 20.98 -15.39
C GLU A 57 19.39 21.76 -15.27
N LEU A 58 19.02 22.13 -14.05
CA LEU A 58 17.75 22.81 -13.81
C LEU A 58 17.66 24.14 -14.60
N ALA A 59 18.78 24.87 -14.71
CA ALA A 59 18.90 26.11 -15.46
C ALA A 59 18.57 25.95 -16.96
N ASP A 60 18.84 24.79 -17.54
CA ASP A 60 18.65 24.50 -18.97
C ASP A 60 17.24 23.94 -19.28
N THR A 61 16.40 23.77 -18.26
CA THR A 61 15.02 23.26 -18.42
C THR A 61 14.19 24.07 -19.43
N PRO A 62 14.26 25.41 -19.51
CA PRO A 62 13.53 26.18 -20.52
C PRO A 62 13.84 25.77 -21.96
N GLN A 63 15.11 25.43 -22.27
CA GLN A 63 15.50 24.96 -23.60
C GLN A 63 14.90 23.59 -23.90
N LEU A 64 14.89 22.69 -22.91
CA LEU A 64 14.26 21.38 -23.02
C LEU A 64 12.74 21.51 -23.25
N LEU A 65 12.05 22.38 -22.49
CA LEU A 65 10.62 22.64 -22.66
C LEU A 65 10.31 23.19 -24.05
N GLN A 66 11.08 24.17 -24.53
CA GLN A 66 10.90 24.74 -25.86
C GLN A 66 10.98 23.67 -26.95
N LYS A 67 12.02 22.81 -26.90
CA LYS A 67 12.18 21.71 -27.86
C LYS A 67 11.06 20.68 -27.73
N ALA A 68 10.72 20.29 -26.51
CA ALA A 68 9.64 19.34 -26.25
C ALA A 68 8.30 19.83 -26.79
N PHE A 69 7.92 21.08 -26.52
CA PHE A 69 6.63 21.63 -26.94
C PHE A 69 6.57 21.91 -28.43
N SER A 70 7.70 22.19 -29.07
CA SER A 70 7.75 22.34 -30.52
C SER A 70 7.50 21.03 -31.27
N GLN A 71 8.00 19.91 -30.72
CA GLN A 71 7.82 18.57 -31.32
C GLN A 71 6.55 17.86 -30.82
N TYR A 72 6.13 18.13 -29.59
CA TYR A 72 4.97 17.54 -28.92
C TYR A 72 4.10 18.66 -28.29
N PRO A 73 3.28 19.36 -29.08
CA PRO A 73 2.43 20.45 -28.59
C PRO A 73 1.56 20.08 -27.39
N ASP A 74 1.03 18.87 -27.34
CA ASP A 74 0.16 18.39 -26.26
C ASP A 74 0.88 18.35 -24.89
N ALA A 75 2.21 18.16 -24.88
CA ALA A 75 3.01 18.18 -23.67
C ALA A 75 2.97 19.53 -22.95
N SER A 76 2.66 20.61 -23.66
CA SER A 76 2.54 21.96 -23.07
C SER A 76 1.30 22.13 -22.18
N THR A 77 0.34 21.21 -22.26
CA THR A 77 -0.91 21.27 -21.48
C THR A 77 -0.77 20.65 -20.10
N HIS A 78 0.06 19.62 -19.96
CA HIS A 78 0.34 18.97 -18.68
C HIS A 78 1.76 18.41 -18.70
N TYR A 79 2.63 18.92 -17.84
CA TYR A 79 4.00 18.44 -17.71
C TYR A 79 4.52 18.55 -16.29
N ILE A 80 5.52 17.74 -15.99
CA ILE A 80 6.17 17.63 -14.69
C ILE A 80 7.67 17.88 -14.91
N ILE A 81 8.21 18.81 -14.14
CA ILE A 81 9.64 19.04 -14.02
C ILE A 81 10.12 18.36 -12.73
N VAL A 82 11.04 17.42 -12.84
CA VAL A 82 11.67 16.75 -11.70
C VAL A 82 12.87 17.58 -11.26
N VAL A 83 12.91 18.04 -10.01
CA VAL A 83 13.95 18.97 -9.51
C VAL A 83 15.27 18.25 -9.26
N ASN A 84 15.21 17.03 -8.72
CA ASN A 84 16.38 16.18 -8.51
C ASN A 84 16.09 14.81 -9.14
N PRO A 85 16.37 14.62 -10.45
CA PRO A 85 16.15 13.33 -11.10
C PRO A 85 16.91 12.20 -10.41
N ASP A 86 16.24 11.07 -10.22
CA ASP A 86 16.76 9.87 -9.55
C ASP A 86 16.32 8.59 -10.28
N ASN A 87 16.57 7.42 -9.70
CA ASN A 87 16.18 6.16 -10.35
C ASN A 87 14.67 5.97 -10.47
N ALA A 88 13.85 6.62 -9.62
CA ALA A 88 12.39 6.55 -9.68
C ALA A 88 11.82 7.53 -10.72
N ARG A 89 12.47 8.68 -10.90
CA ARG A 89 12.10 9.75 -11.83
C ARG A 89 13.35 10.20 -12.60
N PRO A 90 13.79 9.43 -13.59
CA PRO A 90 15.11 9.60 -14.20
C PRO A 90 15.21 10.71 -15.24
N ALA A 91 14.11 11.41 -15.57
CA ALA A 91 14.10 12.48 -16.56
C ALA A 91 13.76 13.83 -15.92
N ARG A 92 14.39 14.91 -16.42
CA ARG A 92 14.09 16.29 -16.01
C ARG A 92 12.66 16.68 -16.36
N LEU A 93 12.18 16.27 -17.54
CA LEU A 93 10.86 16.59 -18.07
C LEU A 93 10.07 15.30 -18.30
N MET A 94 8.84 15.27 -17.81
CA MET A 94 7.89 14.17 -18.02
C MET A 94 6.52 14.74 -18.35
N TRP A 95 5.75 14.08 -19.21
CA TRP A 95 4.34 14.40 -19.43
C TRP A 95 3.53 13.12 -19.64
N PRO A 96 2.24 13.09 -19.28
CA PRO A 96 1.43 11.88 -19.45
C PRO A 96 1.34 11.50 -20.94
N GLN A 97 1.49 10.22 -21.23
CA GLN A 97 1.29 9.72 -22.60
C GLN A 97 -0.18 9.89 -23.03
N ASP A 98 -1.10 9.64 -22.09
CA ASP A 98 -2.54 9.90 -22.26
C ASP A 98 -2.98 10.96 -21.22
N PRO A 99 -3.21 12.22 -21.64
CA PRO A 99 -3.64 13.29 -20.74
C PRO A 99 -5.09 13.12 -20.26
N THR A 100 -5.84 12.18 -20.84
CA THR A 100 -7.21 11.86 -20.43
C THR A 100 -7.28 10.75 -19.39
N HIS A 101 -6.15 10.10 -19.09
CA HIS A 101 -6.07 9.09 -18.06
C HIS A 101 -6.40 9.70 -16.69
N ARG A 102 -7.52 9.27 -16.09
CA ARG A 102 -7.97 9.67 -14.75
C ARG A 102 -8.11 8.48 -13.80
N GLY A 103 -7.46 7.36 -14.13
CA GLY A 103 -7.50 6.12 -13.35
C GLY A 103 -6.63 6.17 -12.10
N HIS A 104 -6.98 5.32 -11.12
CA HIS A 104 -6.08 4.98 -10.01
C HIS A 104 -5.07 3.95 -10.51
N GLY A 105 -3.76 4.22 -10.33
CA GLY A 105 -2.67 3.31 -10.68
C GLY A 105 -1.49 3.98 -11.40
N PRO A 106 -0.45 3.20 -11.76
CA PRO A 106 0.70 3.69 -12.48
C PRO A 106 0.28 4.23 -13.85
N GLN A 107 0.77 5.43 -14.18
CA GLN A 107 0.51 6.10 -15.44
C GLN A 107 1.74 5.99 -16.37
N ASP A 108 1.48 5.83 -17.66
CA ASP A 108 2.52 5.91 -18.69
C ASP A 108 2.94 7.36 -18.90
N TYR A 109 4.24 7.62 -18.79
CA TYR A 109 4.82 8.96 -18.99
C TYR A 109 5.76 8.95 -20.19
N VAL A 110 5.68 9.98 -21.00
CA VAL A 110 6.76 10.31 -21.93
C VAL A 110 7.83 11.08 -21.16
N LEU A 111 9.05 10.58 -21.24
CA LEU A 111 10.24 11.17 -20.66
C LEU A 111 10.97 11.97 -21.72
N GLY A 112 11.36 13.22 -21.42
CA GLY A 112 12.12 14.09 -22.31
C GLY A 112 13.55 14.33 -21.80
N ALA A 113 14.53 14.22 -22.71
CA ALA A 113 15.93 14.55 -22.46
C ALA A 113 16.57 15.16 -23.71
N LEU A 114 17.73 15.83 -23.54
CA LEU A 114 18.52 16.32 -24.66
C LEU A 114 19.75 15.43 -24.89
N SER A 115 20.03 15.12 -26.16
CA SER A 115 21.28 14.47 -26.55
C SER A 115 22.47 15.43 -26.33
N PRO A 116 23.73 14.93 -26.34
CA PRO A 116 24.91 15.80 -26.32
C PRO A 116 24.95 16.83 -27.46
N ASN A 117 24.28 16.56 -28.59
CA ASN A 117 24.16 17.47 -29.72
C ASN A 117 23.00 18.46 -29.57
N GLY A 118 22.24 18.36 -28.46
CA GLY A 118 21.07 19.17 -28.18
C GLY A 118 19.76 18.67 -28.79
N ASP A 119 19.73 17.51 -29.45
CA ASP A 119 18.49 16.98 -30.02
C ASP A 119 17.56 16.44 -28.92
N LEU A 120 16.26 16.69 -29.06
CA LEU A 120 15.28 16.08 -28.16
C LEU A 120 15.25 14.56 -28.37
N ARG A 121 15.36 13.82 -27.26
CA ARG A 121 15.16 12.38 -27.21
C ARG A 121 14.01 12.10 -26.25
N THR A 122 13.05 11.29 -26.70
CA THR A 122 11.90 10.89 -25.91
C THR A 122 11.84 9.38 -25.76
N LEU A 123 11.31 8.94 -24.63
CA LEU A 123 11.03 7.54 -24.36
C LEU A 123 9.76 7.44 -23.54
N VAL A 124 8.90 6.46 -23.85
CA VAL A 124 7.77 6.16 -22.99
C VAL A 124 8.23 5.25 -21.85
N SER A 125 8.11 5.75 -20.62
CA SER A 125 8.27 4.96 -19.40
C SER A 125 6.93 4.34 -19.01
N ARG A 126 6.94 3.02 -18.81
CA ARG A 126 5.78 2.23 -18.39
C ARG A 126 6.12 1.53 -17.08
N PRO A 127 5.58 1.99 -15.94
CA PRO A 127 5.87 1.36 -14.65
C PRO A 127 5.33 -0.08 -14.60
N SER A 128 5.99 -0.93 -13.79
CA SER A 128 5.45 -2.26 -13.52
C SER A 128 4.09 -2.16 -12.82
N GLY A 129 3.15 -3.03 -13.22
CA GLY A 129 1.85 -3.16 -12.57
C GLY A 129 1.87 -4.02 -11.31
N ILE A 130 2.96 -4.72 -11.00
CA ILE A 130 3.04 -5.64 -9.86
C ILE A 130 2.95 -4.92 -8.50
N PRO A 131 3.72 -3.84 -8.21
CA PRO A 131 3.63 -3.16 -6.92
C PRO A 131 2.23 -2.60 -6.66
N PHE A 132 1.65 -1.95 -7.68
CA PHE A 132 0.28 -1.45 -7.62
C PHE A 132 -0.75 -2.56 -7.44
N PHE A 133 -0.56 -3.72 -8.08
CA PHE A 133 -1.43 -4.87 -7.86
C PHE A 133 -1.38 -5.39 -6.41
N ILE A 134 -0.19 -5.43 -5.79
CA ILE A 134 -0.04 -5.80 -4.38
C ILE A 134 -0.75 -4.80 -3.47
N ASP A 135 -0.66 -3.51 -3.78
CA ASP A 135 -1.41 -2.48 -3.07
C ASP A 135 -2.93 -2.64 -3.24
N GLN A 136 -3.39 -2.94 -4.46
CA GLN A 136 -4.80 -3.27 -4.69
C GLN A 136 -5.24 -4.54 -3.94
N LEU A 137 -4.38 -5.54 -3.76
CA LEU A 137 -4.71 -6.69 -2.91
C LEU A 137 -4.93 -6.28 -1.44
N HIS A 138 -4.16 -5.32 -0.94
CA HIS A 138 -4.35 -4.74 0.39
C HIS A 138 -5.68 -3.99 0.49
N GLU A 139 -5.92 -3.03 -0.41
CA GLU A 139 -7.14 -2.21 -0.42
C GLU A 139 -8.41 -3.04 -0.62
N GLN A 140 -8.34 -4.08 -1.45
CA GLN A 140 -9.48 -4.92 -1.82
C GLN A 140 -9.57 -6.21 -1.01
N ILE A 141 -8.78 -6.37 0.06
CA ILE A 141 -8.78 -7.55 0.95
C ILE A 141 -8.67 -8.90 0.21
N GLY A 142 -7.98 -8.90 -0.94
CA GLY A 142 -7.84 -10.07 -1.81
C GLY A 142 -9.07 -10.47 -2.63
N LEU A 143 -10.10 -9.62 -2.68
CA LEU A 143 -11.31 -9.86 -3.45
C LEU A 143 -11.25 -9.13 -4.80
N PRO A 144 -11.42 -9.80 -5.95
CA PRO A 144 -11.44 -9.17 -7.27
C PRO A 144 -12.79 -8.49 -7.54
N LEU A 145 -13.17 -7.56 -6.67
CA LEU A 145 -14.42 -6.80 -6.77
C LEU A 145 -14.14 -5.43 -7.39
N PRO A 146 -15.16 -4.79 -8.00
CA PRO A 146 -15.06 -3.38 -8.37
C PRO A 146 -14.65 -2.54 -7.15
N HIS A 147 -13.73 -1.59 -7.36
CA HIS A 147 -13.07 -0.85 -6.28
C HIS A 147 -14.05 -0.22 -5.27
N ALA A 148 -15.20 0.31 -5.72
CA ALA A 148 -16.22 0.86 -4.83
C ALA A 148 -16.83 -0.19 -3.86
N ALA A 149 -17.11 -1.40 -4.35
CA ALA A 149 -17.66 -2.48 -3.52
C ALA A 149 -16.61 -3.06 -2.57
N ALA A 150 -15.38 -3.23 -3.08
CA ALA A 150 -14.24 -3.68 -2.28
C ALA A 150 -13.98 -2.72 -1.10
N ARG A 151 -14.00 -1.41 -1.36
CA ARG A 151 -13.81 -0.35 -0.35
C ARG A 151 -14.79 -0.47 0.81
N TYR A 152 -16.10 -0.58 0.54
CA TYR A 152 -17.10 -0.71 1.62
C TYR A 152 -16.99 -2.06 2.34
N THR A 153 -16.63 -3.12 1.63
CA THR A 153 -16.41 -4.44 2.24
C THR A 153 -15.21 -4.39 3.20
N MET A 154 -14.09 -3.78 2.76
CA MET A 154 -12.92 -3.52 3.60
C MET A 154 -13.29 -2.68 4.83
N GLY A 155 -14.09 -1.63 4.68
CA GLY A 155 -14.59 -0.82 5.79
C GLY A 155 -15.37 -1.63 6.83
N CYS A 156 -16.27 -2.52 6.39
CA CYS A 156 -17.01 -3.41 7.29
C CYS A 156 -16.09 -4.42 8.00
N VAL A 157 -15.13 -5.00 7.27
CA VAL A 157 -14.13 -5.92 7.84
C VAL A 157 -13.24 -5.19 8.86
N ALA A 158 -12.83 -3.96 8.58
CA ALA A 158 -12.04 -3.12 9.48
C ALA A 158 -12.83 -2.71 10.73
N ALA A 159 -14.14 -2.43 10.61
CA ALA A 159 -15.01 -2.19 11.76
C ALA A 159 -15.16 -3.45 12.63
N GLY A 160 -15.31 -4.62 12.01
CA GLY A 160 -15.24 -5.91 12.70
C GLY A 160 -13.89 -6.11 13.39
N TYR A 161 -12.79 -5.76 12.73
CA TYR A 161 -11.45 -5.83 13.32
C TYR A 161 -11.32 -4.92 14.55
N PHE A 162 -11.79 -3.68 14.46
CA PHE A 162 -11.84 -2.75 15.58
C PHE A 162 -12.62 -3.33 16.76
N LEU A 163 -13.80 -3.91 16.50
CA LEU A 163 -14.59 -4.59 17.53
C LEU A 163 -13.84 -5.79 18.14
N ALA A 164 -13.12 -6.56 17.33
CA ALA A 164 -12.27 -7.66 17.81
C ALA A 164 -11.12 -7.14 18.70
N LEU A 165 -10.51 -6.00 18.37
CA LEU A 165 -9.46 -5.37 19.20
C LEU A 165 -10.02 -4.90 20.55
N VAL A 166 -11.11 -4.13 20.55
CA VAL A 166 -11.76 -3.62 21.77
C VAL A 166 -12.18 -4.79 22.67
N SER A 167 -12.83 -5.81 22.10
CA SER A 167 -13.24 -7.00 22.85
C SER A 167 -12.06 -7.81 23.37
N GLY A 168 -10.98 -7.93 22.59
CA GLY A 168 -9.75 -8.60 23.02
C GLY A 168 -9.09 -7.91 24.22
N VAL A 169 -9.00 -6.57 24.19
CA VAL A 169 -8.48 -5.79 25.33
C VAL A 169 -9.32 -6.05 26.58
N ILE A 170 -10.65 -5.93 26.49
CA ILE A 170 -11.52 -6.14 27.67
C ILE A 170 -11.42 -7.58 28.20
N ALA A 171 -11.37 -8.57 27.30
CA ALA A 171 -11.33 -9.99 27.64
C ALA A 171 -9.99 -10.45 28.26
N PHE A 172 -8.87 -9.91 27.78
CA PHE A 172 -7.54 -10.46 28.08
C PHE A 172 -6.63 -9.53 28.89
N LEU A 173 -6.90 -8.22 28.97
CA LEU A 173 -6.11 -7.28 29.76
C LEU A 173 -5.94 -7.68 31.24
N PRO A 174 -6.95 -8.25 31.94
CA PRO A 174 -6.78 -8.72 33.32
C PRO A 174 -5.81 -9.90 33.46
N ALA A 175 -5.73 -10.76 32.43
CA ALA A 175 -4.85 -11.93 32.41
C ALA A 175 -3.43 -11.56 31.96
N LEU A 176 -3.32 -10.63 31.01
CA LEU A 176 -2.06 -10.19 30.41
C LEU A 176 -1.05 -9.66 31.43
N LYS A 177 -1.51 -8.87 32.41
CA LYS A 177 -0.67 -8.34 33.51
C LYS A 177 0.13 -9.43 34.23
N LYS A 178 -0.36 -10.68 34.24
CA LYS A 178 0.28 -11.82 34.89
C LYS A 178 1.13 -12.68 33.95
N MET A 179 0.99 -12.51 32.63
CA MET A 179 1.54 -13.42 31.61
C MET A 179 2.56 -12.76 30.67
N LEU A 180 2.71 -11.43 30.68
CA LEU A 180 3.56 -10.66 29.76
C LEU A 180 5.04 -11.08 29.72
N PHE A 181 5.56 -11.72 30.76
CA PHE A 181 6.94 -12.20 30.82
C PHE A 181 7.07 -13.72 31.01
N ALA A 182 5.98 -14.47 30.88
CA ALA A 182 5.98 -15.91 31.10
C ALA A 182 5.82 -16.68 29.78
N LEU A 183 6.77 -16.53 28.84
CA LEU A 183 6.77 -17.32 27.61
C LEU A 183 7.11 -18.78 27.93
N ARG A 184 6.12 -19.68 27.80
CA ARG A 184 6.28 -21.09 28.19
C ARG A 184 6.77 -21.95 27.03
N LEU A 185 8.01 -21.70 26.60
CA LEU A 185 8.71 -22.52 25.62
C LEU A 185 8.91 -23.94 26.19
N GLY A 186 8.38 -24.96 25.50
CA GLY A 186 8.43 -26.37 25.95
C GLY A 186 7.13 -26.95 26.50
N THR A 187 6.02 -26.18 26.49
CA THR A 187 4.69 -26.70 26.82
C THR A 187 3.89 -27.12 25.58
N ALA A 188 2.74 -27.77 25.77
CA ALA A 188 1.85 -28.21 24.69
C ALA A 188 1.60 -27.09 23.67
N THR A 189 1.71 -27.38 22.37
CA THR A 189 1.87 -26.35 21.35
C THR A 189 0.77 -25.29 21.29
N ARG A 190 -0.46 -25.65 21.67
CA ARG A 190 -1.56 -24.68 21.78
C ARG A 190 -1.23 -23.54 22.76
N LYS A 191 -0.56 -23.83 23.87
CA LYS A 191 -0.17 -22.83 24.87
C LYS A 191 0.89 -21.88 24.31
N VAL A 192 1.90 -22.40 23.61
CA VAL A 192 2.91 -21.59 22.92
C VAL A 192 2.27 -20.65 21.90
N TRP A 193 1.38 -21.16 21.05
CA TRP A 193 0.66 -20.32 20.08
C TRP A 193 -0.20 -19.23 20.73
N LEU A 194 -0.83 -19.55 21.86
CA LEU A 194 -1.64 -18.59 22.63
C LEU A 194 -0.75 -17.51 23.25
N ASP A 195 0.38 -17.89 23.85
CA ASP A 195 1.32 -16.95 24.45
C ASP A 195 1.89 -16.01 23.38
N LEU A 196 2.26 -16.54 22.20
CA LEU A 196 2.72 -15.73 21.07
C LEU A 196 1.64 -14.79 20.53
N HIS A 197 0.40 -15.28 20.36
CA HIS A 197 -0.72 -14.45 19.92
C HIS A 197 -0.97 -13.28 20.88
N ASN A 198 -0.94 -13.56 22.20
CA ASN A 198 -1.10 -12.53 23.22
C ASN A 198 0.07 -11.53 23.24
N LEU A 199 1.31 -12.02 23.10
CA LEU A 199 2.51 -11.18 23.13
C LEU A 199 2.55 -10.23 21.93
N VAL A 200 2.41 -10.77 20.71
CA VAL A 200 2.38 -9.98 19.48
C VAL A 200 1.22 -9.01 19.54
N GLY A 201 0.01 -9.49 19.85
CA GLY A 201 -1.21 -8.68 19.87
C GLY A 201 -1.15 -7.54 20.88
N PHE A 202 -0.44 -7.70 22.00
CA PHE A 202 -0.24 -6.62 22.97
C PHE A 202 0.72 -5.54 22.47
N PHE A 203 1.91 -5.94 22.03
CA PHE A 203 2.95 -4.98 21.63
C PHE A 203 2.62 -4.26 20.33
N SER A 204 1.81 -4.87 19.44
CA SER A 204 1.33 -4.23 18.23
C SER A 204 -0.05 -3.58 18.37
N LEU A 205 -0.66 -3.58 19.55
CA LEU A 205 -2.02 -3.08 19.77
C LEU A 205 -2.22 -1.62 19.31
N PRO A 206 -1.36 -0.64 19.69
CA PRO A 206 -1.57 0.75 19.28
C PRO A 206 -1.58 0.91 17.75
N PHE A 207 -0.65 0.23 17.08
CA PHE A 207 -0.57 0.20 15.62
C PHE A 207 -1.84 -0.38 15.00
N HIS A 208 -2.29 -1.56 15.45
CA HIS A 208 -3.48 -2.19 14.88
C HIS A 208 -4.76 -1.39 15.13
N PHE A 209 -4.85 -0.69 16.25
CA PHE A 209 -6.00 0.16 16.56
C PHE A 209 -6.09 1.34 15.59
N ILE A 210 -4.96 1.99 15.30
CA ILE A 210 -4.85 3.03 14.30
C ILE A 210 -5.27 2.46 12.93
N MET A 211 -4.66 1.36 12.49
CA MET A 211 -4.95 0.75 11.19
C MET A 211 -6.44 0.43 11.01
N ALA A 212 -7.09 -0.11 12.05
CA ALA A 212 -8.51 -0.44 12.02
C ALA A 212 -9.38 0.82 11.88
N ILE A 213 -9.12 1.86 12.68
CA ILE A 213 -9.89 3.12 12.62
C ILE A 213 -9.69 3.81 11.27
N THR A 214 -8.44 3.99 10.84
CA THR A 214 -8.14 4.70 9.60
C THR A 214 -8.71 3.98 8.39
N ALA A 215 -8.70 2.64 8.36
CA ALA A 215 -9.31 1.88 7.26
C ALA A 215 -10.84 2.07 7.20
N VAL A 216 -11.52 2.14 8.35
CA VAL A 216 -12.95 2.50 8.41
C VAL A 216 -13.17 3.92 7.87
N VAL A 217 -12.36 4.89 8.31
CA VAL A 217 -12.47 6.28 7.85
C VAL A 217 -12.24 6.37 6.33
N PHE A 218 -11.21 5.72 5.78
CA PHE A 218 -10.95 5.71 4.34
C PHE A 218 -12.09 5.08 3.55
N ALA A 219 -12.64 3.96 4.05
CA ALA A 219 -13.74 3.30 3.39
C ALA A 219 -15.02 4.14 3.33
N PHE A 220 -15.31 4.91 4.39
CA PHE A 220 -16.56 5.66 4.55
C PHE A 220 -16.40 7.19 4.43
N HIS A 221 -15.23 7.70 4.02
CA HIS A 221 -14.97 9.16 3.97
C HIS A 221 -15.99 9.92 3.11
N GLY A 222 -16.43 9.36 1.98
CA GLY A 222 -17.43 9.95 1.09
C GLY A 222 -18.78 10.12 1.79
N PRO A 223 -19.41 9.03 2.27
CA PRO A 223 -20.62 9.10 3.09
C PRO A 223 -20.50 10.02 4.31
N ILE A 224 -19.37 9.99 5.03
CA ILE A 224 -19.12 10.85 6.20
C ILE A 224 -19.12 12.32 5.79
N SER A 225 -18.40 12.66 4.70
CA SER A 225 -18.34 14.04 4.18
C SER A 225 -19.70 14.52 3.68
N ALA A 226 -20.47 13.65 3.02
CA ALA A 226 -21.82 13.97 2.57
C ALA A 226 -22.78 14.22 3.73
N LEU A 227 -22.68 13.42 4.81
CA LEU A 227 -23.47 13.62 6.03
C LEU A 227 -23.06 14.91 6.75
N GLN A 228 -21.76 15.18 6.87
CA GLN A 228 -21.26 16.41 7.47
C GLN A 228 -21.76 17.65 6.70
N GLY A 229 -21.71 17.61 5.37
CA GLY A 229 -22.25 18.67 4.52
C GLY A 229 -23.74 18.95 4.78
N LYS A 230 -24.54 17.89 4.94
CA LYS A 230 -25.98 17.99 5.25
C LYS A 230 -26.26 18.51 6.65
N LEU A 231 -25.48 18.10 7.66
CA LEU A 231 -25.73 18.42 9.06
C LEU A 231 -25.17 19.79 9.48
N PHE A 232 -24.03 20.21 8.91
CA PHE A 232 -23.27 21.37 9.40
C PHE A 232 -23.06 22.47 8.36
N GLN A 233 -23.42 22.27 7.08
CA GLN A 233 -23.00 23.13 5.98
C GLN A 233 -24.14 23.57 5.04
N GLN A 234 -25.27 24.02 5.59
CA GLN A 234 -26.34 24.67 4.80
C GLN A 234 -25.96 26.09 4.29
N GLY A 235 -24.73 26.60 4.55
CA GLY A 235 -24.37 27.99 4.24
C GLY A 235 -22.98 28.27 3.65
N GLN A 236 -22.07 27.29 3.56
CA GLN A 236 -20.76 27.51 2.93
C GLN A 236 -20.36 26.26 2.15
N ARG A 237 -20.55 26.30 0.82
CA ARG A 237 -19.74 25.51 -0.11
C ARG A 237 -18.32 26.08 -0.04
N THR A 238 -17.58 25.73 1.01
CA THR A 238 -16.14 25.97 1.01
C THR A 238 -15.56 24.92 0.09
N GLU A 239 -15.31 25.33 -1.16
CA GLU A 239 -14.52 24.59 -2.14
C GLU A 239 -13.10 24.36 -1.61
N HIS A 240 -12.90 23.44 -0.65
CA HIS A 240 -11.60 22.81 -0.43
C HIS A 240 -11.39 21.73 -1.50
N GLY A 241 -11.50 22.15 -2.76
CA GLY A 241 -11.38 21.33 -3.95
C GLY A 241 -9.96 21.37 -4.48
N LEU A 242 -9.05 20.63 -3.85
CA LEU A 242 -7.78 20.23 -4.49
C LEU A 242 -7.46 18.73 -4.34
N THR A 243 -8.33 17.98 -3.65
CA THR A 243 -8.34 16.51 -3.60
C THR A 243 -9.67 15.90 -4.03
N GLN A 244 -10.62 16.71 -4.54
CA GLN A 244 -11.77 16.14 -5.24
C GLN A 244 -11.28 15.44 -6.52
N GLN A 245 -11.17 14.12 -6.44
CA GLN A 245 -11.67 13.25 -7.49
C GLN A 245 -13.07 13.75 -7.84
N HIS A 246 -13.15 14.61 -8.85
CA HIS A 246 -14.39 15.11 -9.38
C HIS A 246 -15.18 13.91 -9.90
N ASP A 247 -16.48 13.86 -9.62
CA ASP A 247 -17.40 12.91 -10.24
C ASP A 247 -17.18 12.89 -11.77
N PRO A 248 -17.07 11.72 -12.42
CA PRO A 248 -16.75 11.61 -13.85
C PRO A 248 -17.77 12.28 -14.80
N ALA A 249 -18.87 12.83 -14.29
CA ALA A 249 -20.05 13.17 -15.07
C ALA A 249 -20.11 14.62 -15.58
N GLU A 250 -19.50 15.62 -14.92
CA GLU A 250 -19.86 17.04 -15.20
C GLU A 250 -18.81 17.90 -15.92
N SER A 251 -17.57 17.46 -16.15
CA SER A 251 -16.62 18.22 -16.99
C SER A 251 -16.48 17.64 -18.41
N ARG A 252 -17.60 17.29 -19.05
CA ARG A 252 -17.62 16.96 -20.48
C ARG A 252 -17.61 18.24 -21.32
N SER A 253 -16.43 18.80 -21.57
CA SER A 253 -16.22 19.61 -22.77
C SER A 253 -15.34 18.82 -23.73
N LYS A 254 -16.00 18.08 -24.63
CA LYS A 254 -15.40 17.61 -25.88
C LYS A 254 -15.25 18.82 -26.80
N ASN A 255 -14.22 19.64 -26.59
CA ASN A 255 -13.84 20.65 -27.58
C ASN A 255 -12.52 20.23 -28.21
N ASN A 256 -12.64 19.60 -29.38
CA ASN A 256 -11.57 19.43 -30.38
C ASN A 256 -11.21 20.79 -31.00
N ALA A 257 -10.81 21.77 -30.19
CA ALA A 257 -10.14 22.96 -30.69
C ALA A 257 -8.66 22.61 -30.92
N PRO A 258 -7.99 23.14 -31.97
CA PRO A 258 -6.56 22.93 -32.13
C PRO A 258 -5.84 23.34 -30.85
N HIS A 259 -5.12 22.39 -30.23
CA HIS A 259 -4.32 22.65 -29.05
C HIS A 259 -3.16 23.57 -29.46
N ASN A 260 -3.39 24.89 -29.37
CA ASN A 260 -2.29 25.84 -29.48
C ASN A 260 -1.29 25.53 -28.37
N VAL A 261 -0.01 25.47 -28.73
CA VAL A 261 1.09 25.31 -27.77
C VAL A 261 0.94 26.35 -26.68
N VAL A 262 0.91 25.92 -25.42
CA VAL A 262 0.87 26.84 -24.28
C VAL A 262 2.18 27.60 -24.24
N SER A 263 2.12 28.93 -24.35
CA SER A 263 3.30 29.78 -24.28
C SER A 263 3.94 29.71 -22.90
N LEU A 264 5.27 29.69 -22.87
CA LEU A 264 6.05 29.83 -21.64
C LEU A 264 6.19 31.30 -21.20
N GLU A 265 5.76 32.25 -22.03
CA GLU A 265 5.82 33.67 -21.72
C GLU A 265 5.00 34.01 -20.47
N GLY A 266 5.59 34.81 -19.57
CA GLY A 266 4.98 35.19 -18.31
C GLY A 266 5.05 34.12 -17.21
N LEU A 267 5.56 32.92 -17.50
CA LEU A 267 5.88 31.93 -16.46
C LEU A 267 7.26 32.21 -15.88
N MET A 268 7.38 32.08 -14.56
CA MET A 268 8.66 32.19 -13.89
C MET A 268 9.53 30.96 -14.23
N PRO A 269 10.84 31.14 -14.51
CA PRO A 269 11.74 30.03 -14.72
C PRO A 269 11.76 29.07 -13.52
N PRO A 270 11.86 27.73 -13.72
CA PRO A 270 11.82 26.75 -12.65
C PRO A 270 12.75 27.06 -11.48
N GLN A 271 13.98 27.49 -11.76
CA GLN A 271 14.96 27.82 -10.72
C GLN A 271 14.56 29.05 -9.87
N ALA A 272 13.90 30.03 -10.47
CA ALA A 272 13.38 31.20 -9.74
C ALA A 272 12.18 30.82 -8.87
N VAL A 273 11.31 29.92 -9.34
CA VAL A 273 10.21 29.34 -8.53
C VAL A 273 10.75 28.67 -7.27
N LEU A 274 11.83 27.88 -7.39
CA LEU A 274 12.47 27.25 -6.23
C LEU A 274 13.02 28.28 -5.24
N GLY A 275 13.66 29.34 -5.73
CA GLY A 275 14.17 30.42 -4.89
C GLY A 275 13.07 31.13 -4.10
N GLU A 276 11.93 31.39 -4.73
CA GLU A 276 10.80 32.07 -4.09
C GLU A 276 10.08 31.17 -3.08
N LEU A 277 9.95 29.87 -3.38
CA LEU A 277 9.44 28.90 -2.42
C LEU A 277 10.35 28.72 -1.21
N GLN A 278 11.66 28.67 -1.40
CA GLN A 278 12.61 28.57 -0.29
C GLN A 278 12.49 29.77 0.66
N ARG A 279 12.12 30.94 0.16
CA ARG A 279 11.87 32.14 0.97
C ARG A 279 10.54 32.07 1.72
N GLN A 280 9.48 31.59 1.06
CA GLN A 280 8.14 31.49 1.67
C GLN A 280 7.98 30.31 2.63
N ALA A 281 8.69 29.21 2.40
CA ALA A 281 8.63 27.99 3.22
C ALA A 281 10.04 27.42 3.49
N PRO A 282 10.82 28.02 4.41
CA PRO A 282 12.16 27.56 4.71
C PRO A 282 12.20 26.13 5.24
N GLY A 283 12.95 25.26 4.54
CA GLY A 283 13.13 23.84 4.88
C GLY A 283 12.24 22.88 4.07
N PHE A 284 11.34 23.41 3.24
CA PHE A 284 10.61 22.61 2.27
C PHE A 284 11.51 22.24 1.08
N VAL A 285 11.77 20.95 0.90
CA VAL A 285 12.55 20.41 -0.22
C VAL A 285 11.60 20.09 -1.36
N VAL A 286 11.78 20.77 -2.50
CA VAL A 286 10.95 20.57 -3.69
C VAL A 286 11.43 19.36 -4.48
N ASP A 287 10.50 18.45 -4.79
CA ASP A 287 10.76 17.26 -5.58
C ASP A 287 10.35 17.44 -7.04
N THR A 288 9.15 18.01 -7.28
CA THR A 288 8.62 18.21 -8.62
C THR A 288 7.77 19.48 -8.77
N LEU A 289 7.82 20.08 -9.96
CA LEU A 289 6.94 21.16 -10.39
C LEU A 289 5.99 20.61 -11.46
N GLU A 290 4.70 20.52 -11.15
CA GLU A 290 3.66 20.03 -12.06
C GLU A 290 2.83 21.20 -12.59
N TYR A 291 2.84 21.38 -13.91
CA TYR A 291 2.11 22.43 -14.59
C TYR A 291 0.93 21.81 -15.33
N THR A 292 -0.27 22.37 -15.10
CA THR A 292 -1.49 21.97 -15.82
C THR A 292 -2.20 23.20 -16.35
N THR A 293 -2.47 23.23 -17.65
CA THR A 293 -3.18 24.31 -18.30
C THR A 293 -4.59 23.89 -18.64
N GLN A 294 -5.57 24.65 -18.13
CA GLN A 294 -6.97 24.48 -18.48
C GLN A 294 -7.40 25.57 -19.46
N PHE A 295 -8.17 25.18 -20.47
CA PHE A 295 -8.77 26.08 -21.43
C PHE A 295 -10.25 26.26 -21.12
N ASN A 296 -10.69 27.49 -20.88
CA ASN A 296 -12.08 27.80 -20.61
C ASN A 296 -12.51 29.07 -21.36
N LYS A 297 -13.52 28.95 -22.24
CA LYS A 297 -14.11 30.07 -23.00
C LYS A 297 -13.07 31.01 -23.65
N GLY A 298 -12.06 30.44 -24.30
CA GLY A 298 -11.02 31.19 -25.02
C GLY A 298 -9.91 31.79 -24.13
N LYS A 299 -9.93 31.55 -22.81
CA LYS A 299 -8.82 31.89 -21.90
C LYS A 299 -8.11 30.61 -21.45
N SER A 300 -6.78 30.63 -21.42
CA SER A 300 -5.98 29.61 -20.76
C SER A 300 -5.62 30.06 -19.36
N ARG A 301 -5.63 29.11 -18.41
CA ARG A 301 -5.09 29.30 -17.07
C ARG A 301 -4.15 28.16 -16.76
N THR A 302 -2.87 28.48 -16.59
CA THR A 302 -1.86 27.53 -16.10
C THR A 302 -1.87 27.54 -14.59
N MET A 303 -1.92 26.36 -14.00
CA MET A 303 -1.79 26.12 -12.57
C MET A 303 -0.45 25.42 -12.33
N LEU A 304 0.23 25.80 -11.26
CA LEU A 304 1.45 25.14 -10.81
C LEU A 304 1.18 24.47 -9.45
N ARG A 305 1.37 23.15 -9.42
CA ARG A 305 1.41 22.36 -8.21
C ARG A 305 2.86 21.99 -7.93
N VAL A 306 3.34 22.35 -6.75
CA VAL A 306 4.69 22.03 -6.30
C VAL A 306 4.59 20.93 -5.27
N THR A 307 5.18 19.77 -5.57
CA THR A 307 5.22 18.63 -4.66
C THR A 307 6.61 18.56 -4.03
N GLY A 308 6.65 18.30 -2.73
CA GLY A 308 7.88 18.31 -1.95
C GLY A 308 7.68 17.72 -0.56
N HIS A 309 8.75 17.70 0.22
CA HIS A 309 8.72 17.18 1.58
C HIS A 309 9.48 18.09 2.54
N ASP A 310 9.17 17.96 3.82
CA ASP A 310 9.91 18.58 4.91
C ASP A 310 10.04 17.51 6.00
N GLU A 311 11.25 17.06 6.29
CA GLU A 311 11.49 15.92 7.19
C GLU A 311 10.95 16.15 8.61
N ARG A 312 10.67 17.40 8.98
CA ARG A 312 10.14 17.78 10.30
C ARG A 312 8.64 17.53 10.43
N TYR A 313 7.91 17.39 9.33
CA TYR A 313 6.45 17.37 9.32
C TYR A 313 5.89 16.17 8.55
N PRO A 314 4.78 15.57 9.01
CA PRO A 314 4.12 14.51 8.25
C PRO A 314 3.48 15.04 6.97
N THR A 315 3.32 14.16 5.98
CA THR A 315 2.74 14.51 4.68
C THR A 315 1.44 13.75 4.42
N LEU A 316 0.53 14.40 3.68
CA LEU A 316 -0.72 13.78 3.25
C LEU A 316 -0.48 12.64 2.25
N GLY A 317 0.46 12.82 1.32
CA GLY A 317 0.89 11.76 0.42
C GLY A 317 1.82 10.76 1.10
N VAL A 318 2.08 9.64 0.42
CA VAL A 318 2.96 8.55 0.90
C VAL A 318 4.37 9.04 1.27
N SER A 319 4.86 10.09 0.61
CA SER A 319 6.18 10.67 0.89
C SER A 319 6.27 12.20 0.76
N ASN A 320 5.22 12.87 0.27
CA ASN A 320 5.31 14.27 -0.14
C ASN A 320 3.99 15.00 0.18
N GLY A 321 4.09 16.27 0.54
CA GLY A 321 3.00 17.24 0.52
C GLY A 321 3.01 18.04 -0.78
N PHE A 322 2.11 19.03 -0.91
CA PHE A 322 2.12 19.91 -2.06
C PHE A 322 1.62 21.32 -1.74
N ALA A 323 2.03 22.28 -2.56
CA ALA A 323 1.54 23.65 -2.53
C ALA A 323 0.97 24.02 -3.90
N ALA A 324 -0.16 24.73 -3.91
CA ALA A 324 -0.62 25.42 -5.10
C ALA A 324 0.14 26.75 -5.19
N VAL A 325 0.79 27.02 -6.32
CA VAL A 325 1.66 28.17 -6.51
C VAL A 325 1.22 28.93 -7.76
N ASP A 326 1.30 30.25 -7.70
CA ASP A 326 1.12 31.09 -8.87
C ASP A 326 2.34 30.94 -9.81
N PRO A 327 2.16 30.45 -11.05
CA PRO A 327 3.29 30.13 -11.91
C PRO A 327 4.04 31.36 -12.45
N ALA A 328 3.46 32.55 -12.37
CA ALA A 328 4.09 33.79 -12.85
C ALA A 328 4.93 34.48 -11.77
N SER A 329 4.47 34.45 -10.52
CA SER A 329 5.11 35.14 -9.38
C SER A 329 5.83 34.21 -8.40
N GLY A 330 5.54 32.90 -8.41
CA GLY A 330 6.05 31.96 -7.41
C GLY A 330 5.35 32.06 -6.05
N LYS A 331 4.28 32.86 -5.93
CA LYS A 331 3.55 33.03 -4.67
C LYS A 331 2.73 31.78 -4.32
N VAL A 332 2.84 31.30 -3.08
CA VAL A 332 1.98 30.21 -2.57
C VAL A 332 0.54 30.71 -2.47
N LEU A 333 -0.37 30.03 -3.17
CA LEU A 333 -1.80 30.33 -3.23
C LEU A 333 -2.59 29.61 -2.13
N SER A 334 -2.21 28.37 -1.81
CA SER A 334 -2.77 27.60 -0.68
C SER A 334 -1.66 26.79 -0.02
N ALA A 335 -1.64 26.82 1.31
CA ALA A 335 -0.72 26.09 2.17
C ALA A 335 -1.40 24.92 2.90
N ASP A 336 -2.67 24.60 2.61
CA ASP A 336 -3.44 23.58 3.32
C ASP A 336 -2.79 22.18 3.23
N TYR A 337 -2.03 21.95 2.17
CA TYR A 337 -1.31 20.70 1.90
C TYR A 337 0.21 20.84 2.01
N LEU A 338 0.69 22.04 2.38
CA LEU A 338 2.10 22.35 2.52
C LEU A 338 2.57 21.94 3.93
N PRO A 339 3.54 21.02 4.06
CA PRO A 339 4.02 20.57 5.36
C PRO A 339 4.49 21.75 6.23
N GLY A 340 4.12 21.72 7.52
CA GLY A 340 4.44 22.78 8.49
C GLY A 340 3.62 24.07 8.38
N HIS A 341 2.79 24.23 7.35
CA HIS A 341 2.01 25.45 7.09
C HIS A 341 0.49 25.21 7.02
N GLN A 342 0.06 23.99 7.36
CA GLN A 342 -1.34 23.60 7.34
C GLN A 342 -2.12 24.22 8.50
N SER A 343 -3.41 24.48 8.31
CA SER A 343 -4.30 24.79 9.44
C SER A 343 -4.37 23.61 10.42
N ALA A 344 -4.70 23.88 11.69
CA ALA A 344 -4.72 22.85 12.73
C ALA A 344 -5.63 21.65 12.38
N GLY A 345 -6.77 21.90 11.73
CA GLY A 345 -7.68 20.85 11.27
C GLY A 345 -7.06 19.97 10.17
N PHE A 346 -6.43 20.57 9.16
CA PHE A 346 -5.74 19.85 8.10
C PHE A 346 -4.50 19.10 8.61
N ALA A 347 -3.77 19.68 9.57
CA ALA A 347 -2.63 19.04 10.22
C ALA A 347 -3.07 17.78 10.99
N ALA A 348 -4.18 17.84 11.72
CA ALA A 348 -4.72 16.67 12.42
C ALA A 348 -5.14 15.57 11.44
N LEU A 349 -5.85 15.93 10.36
CA LEU A 349 -6.21 14.97 9.30
C LEU A 349 -4.96 14.34 8.66
N THR A 350 -3.96 15.16 8.35
CA THR A 350 -2.68 14.71 7.78
C THR A 350 -1.97 13.75 8.72
N ALA A 351 -1.99 14.00 10.03
CA ALA A 351 -1.39 13.09 11.01
C ALA A 351 -2.09 11.72 11.03
N PHE A 352 -3.42 11.66 10.98
CA PHE A 352 -4.16 10.38 10.91
C PHE A 352 -3.84 9.61 9.63
N ILE A 353 -3.73 10.31 8.50
CA ILE A 353 -3.37 9.71 7.21
C ILE A 353 -1.92 9.20 7.24
N ALA A 354 -1.00 10.03 7.73
CA ALA A 354 0.41 9.67 7.86
C ALA A 354 0.64 8.47 8.80
N LEU A 355 -0.18 8.35 9.86
CA LEU A 355 -0.15 7.20 10.76
C LEU A 355 -0.59 5.90 10.08
N HIS A 356 -1.44 5.93 9.05
CA HIS A 356 -1.79 4.74 8.27
C HIS A 356 -0.69 4.39 7.26
N PHE A 357 -0.26 5.37 6.46
CA PHE A 357 0.71 5.16 5.39
C PHE A 357 2.16 5.01 5.88
N GLY A 358 2.44 5.37 7.14
CA GLY A 358 3.81 5.40 7.66
C GLY A 358 4.68 6.46 6.99
N SER A 359 4.08 7.58 6.54
CA SER A 359 4.77 8.66 5.80
C SER A 359 5.57 9.61 6.72
N TYR A 360 6.16 9.08 7.79
CA TYR A 360 6.97 9.82 8.76
C TYR A 360 8.12 8.95 9.26
N GLY A 361 9.18 9.57 9.79
CA GLY A 361 10.31 8.86 10.40
C GLY A 361 11.12 7.94 9.46
N GLY A 362 10.89 8.03 8.14
CA GLY A 362 11.72 7.42 7.11
C GLY A 362 11.79 5.88 7.15
N LEU A 363 12.96 5.35 6.79
CA LEU A 363 13.18 3.91 6.64
C LEU A 363 12.96 3.09 7.94
N PRO A 364 13.34 3.56 9.14
CA PRO A 364 13.04 2.85 10.39
C PRO A 364 11.54 2.63 10.62
N VAL A 365 10.70 3.64 10.39
CA VAL A 365 9.25 3.52 10.54
C VAL A 365 8.68 2.55 9.51
N ARG A 366 9.13 2.64 8.25
CA ARG A 366 8.71 1.69 7.19
C ARG A 366 8.99 0.24 7.57
N TRP A 367 10.18 -0.08 8.07
CA TRP A 367 10.50 -1.43 8.56
C TRP A 367 9.71 -1.82 9.80
N GLY A 368 9.48 -0.89 10.74
CA GLY A 368 8.62 -1.13 11.90
C GLY A 368 7.19 -1.48 11.47
N TYR A 369 6.62 -0.72 10.54
CA TYR A 369 5.29 -0.94 9.98
C TYR A 369 5.21 -2.26 9.21
N TYR A 370 6.25 -2.60 8.45
CA TYR A 370 6.37 -3.90 7.80
C TYR A 370 6.29 -5.04 8.83
N CYS A 371 7.10 -4.99 9.89
CA CYS A 371 7.11 -6.02 10.94
C CYS A 371 5.79 -6.09 11.73
N LEU A 372 5.19 -4.95 12.07
CA LEU A 372 3.89 -4.89 12.74
C LEU A 372 2.75 -5.38 11.83
N GLY A 373 2.85 -5.10 10.52
CA GLY A 373 1.97 -5.62 9.49
C GLY A 373 2.01 -7.14 9.41
N LEU A 374 3.21 -7.72 9.31
CA LEU A 374 3.41 -9.17 9.40
C LEU A 374 2.95 -9.75 10.74
N GLY A 375 3.15 -9.02 11.84
CA GLY A 375 2.60 -9.35 13.16
C GLY A 375 1.07 -9.48 13.12
N GLY A 376 0.38 -8.57 12.42
CA GLY A 376 -1.06 -8.67 12.15
C GLY A 376 -1.42 -9.94 11.38
N ALA A 377 -0.75 -10.19 10.25
CA ALA A 377 -0.95 -11.42 9.47
C ALA A 377 -0.77 -12.69 10.33
N PHE A 378 0.26 -12.70 11.19
CA PHE A 378 0.48 -13.76 12.16
C PHE A 378 -0.66 -13.90 13.18
N LEU A 379 -1.22 -12.81 13.69
CA LEU A 379 -2.35 -12.84 14.64
C LEU A 379 -3.60 -13.46 14.01
N PHE A 380 -3.93 -13.12 12.77
CA PHE A 380 -5.10 -13.70 12.10
C PHE A 380 -4.93 -15.21 11.87
N TYR A 381 -3.75 -15.63 11.42
CA TYR A 381 -3.44 -17.05 11.27
C TYR A 381 -3.52 -17.81 12.59
N THR A 382 -2.85 -17.28 13.63
CA THR A 382 -2.82 -17.94 14.94
C THR A 382 -4.18 -17.94 15.62
N GLY A 383 -5.00 -16.90 15.44
CA GLY A 383 -6.39 -16.84 15.91
C GLY A 383 -7.24 -17.98 15.34
N CYS A 384 -7.23 -18.16 14.00
CA CYS A 384 -7.91 -19.28 13.35
C CYS A 384 -7.42 -20.62 13.89
N ARG A 385 -6.10 -20.80 13.98
CA ARG A 385 -5.50 -22.06 14.42
C ARG A 385 -5.85 -22.40 15.86
N LEU A 386 -5.81 -21.41 16.77
CA LEU A 386 -6.21 -21.59 18.17
C LEU A 386 -7.68 -21.98 18.29
N TRP A 387 -8.55 -21.39 17.47
CA TRP A 387 -9.96 -21.75 17.46
C TRP A 387 -10.19 -23.16 16.92
N ILE A 388 -9.58 -23.52 15.80
CA ILE A 388 -9.68 -24.87 15.20
C ILE A 388 -9.24 -25.92 16.23
N ILE A 389 -8.06 -25.76 16.84
CA ILE A 389 -7.56 -26.70 17.85
C ILE A 389 -8.50 -26.78 19.07
N ALA A 390 -9.01 -25.63 19.53
CA ALA A 390 -9.94 -25.61 20.66
C ALA A 390 -11.26 -26.31 20.33
N ARG A 391 -11.75 -26.14 19.10
CA ARG A 391 -13.00 -26.74 18.61
C ARG A 391 -12.86 -28.24 18.42
N GLN A 392 -11.78 -28.70 17.80
CA GLN A 392 -11.47 -30.13 17.63
C GLN A 392 -11.44 -30.85 18.98
N LYS A 393 -10.78 -30.27 20.00
CA LYS A 393 -10.78 -30.85 21.36
C LYS A 393 -12.18 -30.93 21.97
N ARG A 394 -13.02 -29.89 21.81
CA ARG A 394 -14.40 -29.90 22.30
C ARG A 394 -15.24 -30.97 21.59
N GLU A 395 -15.04 -31.17 20.28
CA GLU A 395 -15.73 -32.20 19.50
C GLU A 395 -15.33 -33.61 19.96
N GLN A 396 -14.04 -33.85 20.20
CA GLN A 396 -13.52 -35.10 20.76
C GLN A 396 -14.11 -35.39 22.15
N HIS A 397 -14.14 -34.40 23.05
CA HIS A 397 -14.73 -34.56 24.38
C HIS A 397 -16.25 -34.79 24.35
N ALA A 398 -16.95 -34.29 23.34
CA ALA A 398 -18.39 -34.46 23.19
C ALA A 398 -18.80 -35.83 22.58
N GLY A 399 -17.87 -36.79 22.48
CA GLY A 399 -18.15 -38.12 21.94
C GLY A 399 -18.49 -38.14 20.45
N LYS A 400 -18.30 -37.03 19.73
CA LYS A 400 -18.38 -37.02 18.26
C LYS A 400 -17.17 -37.81 17.74
N SER A 401 -17.41 -38.66 16.73
CA SER A 401 -16.40 -39.50 16.04
C SER A 401 -15.04 -38.80 15.87
N SER A 402 -13.95 -39.56 15.70
CA SER A 402 -12.60 -39.02 15.44
C SER A 402 -12.51 -38.05 14.25
N LYS A 403 -13.55 -37.99 13.41
CA LYS A 403 -13.70 -37.05 12.30
C LYS A 403 -14.30 -35.71 12.77
N GLN A 404 -13.55 -34.63 12.55
CA GLN A 404 -13.96 -33.24 12.74
C GLN A 404 -15.29 -32.88 12.03
N THR A 405 -16.02 -31.89 12.56
CA THR A 405 -17.25 -31.41 11.89
C THR A 405 -16.92 -30.72 10.56
N ARG A 406 -17.91 -30.71 9.63
CA ARG A 406 -17.76 -30.06 8.31
C ARG A 406 -17.33 -28.60 8.41
N ALA A 407 -17.85 -27.85 9.39
CA ALA A 407 -17.51 -26.45 9.60
C ALA A 407 -16.04 -26.28 10.04
N THR A 408 -15.56 -27.12 10.97
CA THR A 408 -14.17 -27.12 11.43
C THR A 408 -13.20 -27.50 10.30
N TRP A 409 -13.57 -28.51 9.51
CA TRP A 409 -12.80 -28.91 8.33
C TRP A 409 -12.73 -27.80 7.28
N LEU A 410 -13.88 -27.18 6.95
CA LEU A 410 -13.96 -26.09 5.97
C LEU A 410 -13.07 -24.91 6.39
N LEU A 411 -13.14 -24.48 7.65
CA LEU A 411 -12.30 -23.40 8.15
C LEU A 411 -10.82 -23.78 8.10
N SER A 412 -10.46 -25.02 8.39
CA SER A 412 -9.08 -25.52 8.27
C SER A 412 -8.58 -25.49 6.82
N CYS A 413 -9.41 -25.90 5.84
CA CYS A 413 -9.10 -25.79 4.41
C CYS A 413 -8.87 -24.34 4.02
N LEU A 414 -9.83 -23.47 4.31
CA LEU A 414 -9.81 -22.05 3.95
C LEU A 414 -8.62 -21.33 4.59
N THR A 415 -8.37 -21.56 5.89
CA THR A 415 -7.24 -20.93 6.60
C THR A 415 -5.92 -21.32 5.96
N THR A 416 -5.70 -22.62 5.72
CA THR A 416 -4.42 -23.08 5.15
C THR A 416 -4.27 -22.60 3.70
N GLY A 417 -5.30 -22.82 2.87
CA GLY A 417 -5.29 -22.47 1.45
C GLY A 417 -5.17 -20.97 1.19
N CYS A 418 -5.92 -20.13 1.94
CA CYS A 418 -5.85 -18.67 1.83
C CYS A 418 -4.46 -18.16 2.21
N LEU A 419 -3.93 -18.62 3.36
CA LEU A 419 -2.62 -18.21 3.86
C LEU A 419 -1.51 -18.55 2.87
N THR A 420 -1.38 -19.83 2.54
CA THR A 420 -0.29 -20.29 1.67
C THR A 420 -0.50 -19.82 0.24
N GLY A 421 -1.74 -19.71 -0.22
CA GLY A 421 -2.07 -19.17 -1.54
C GLY A 421 -1.68 -17.70 -1.67
N CYS A 422 -1.94 -16.87 -0.67
CA CYS A 422 -1.56 -15.46 -0.68
C CYS A 422 -0.03 -15.30 -0.63
N ILE A 423 0.64 -16.00 0.30
CA ILE A 423 2.10 -15.98 0.45
C ILE A 423 2.79 -16.47 -0.84
N THR A 424 2.36 -17.61 -1.39
CA THR A 424 2.95 -18.19 -2.61
C THR A 424 2.62 -17.33 -3.82
N GLY A 425 1.39 -16.83 -3.94
CA GLY A 425 0.94 -16.01 -5.07
C GLY A 425 1.82 -14.77 -5.23
N ILE A 426 2.02 -14.01 -4.15
CA ILE A 426 2.91 -12.83 -4.18
C ILE A 426 4.36 -13.23 -4.46
N ALA A 427 4.86 -14.31 -3.85
CA ALA A 427 6.23 -14.76 -4.12
C ALA A 427 6.45 -15.08 -5.61
N ILE A 428 5.48 -15.73 -6.25
CA ILE A 428 5.52 -16.05 -7.68
C ILE A 428 5.51 -14.79 -8.55
N LEU A 429 4.80 -13.72 -8.15
CA LEU A 429 4.89 -12.43 -8.87
C LEU A 429 6.33 -11.93 -8.94
N PHE A 430 7.05 -11.92 -7.82
CA PHE A 430 8.44 -11.48 -7.78
C PHE A 430 9.40 -12.40 -8.54
N ILE A 431 9.17 -13.71 -8.49
CA ILE A 431 9.98 -14.69 -9.24
C ILE A 431 9.79 -14.53 -10.75
N CYS A 432 8.55 -14.28 -11.19
CA CYS A 432 8.22 -14.14 -12.61
C CYS A 432 8.54 -12.75 -13.17
N ALA A 433 8.57 -11.70 -12.34
CA ALA A 433 8.71 -10.32 -12.79
C ALA A 433 9.86 -10.05 -13.78
N PRO A 434 11.10 -10.59 -13.60
CA PRO A 434 12.19 -10.40 -14.55
C PRO A 434 11.93 -10.99 -15.94
N PHE A 435 11.04 -11.97 -16.04
CA PHE A 435 10.68 -12.66 -17.28
C PHE A 435 9.44 -12.06 -17.95
N LEU A 436 8.76 -11.13 -17.29
CA LEU A 436 7.58 -10.48 -17.82
C LEU A 436 7.96 -9.19 -18.59
N PRO A 437 7.33 -8.91 -19.74
CA PRO A 437 7.48 -7.63 -20.42
C PRO A 437 7.18 -6.47 -19.47
N LEU A 438 8.01 -5.42 -19.51
CA LEU A 438 7.87 -4.23 -18.65
C LEU A 438 7.87 -4.52 -17.14
N GLY A 439 8.41 -5.67 -16.71
CA GLY A 439 8.36 -6.10 -15.32
C GLY A 439 6.97 -6.55 -14.85
N GLY A 440 6.04 -6.81 -15.79
CA GLY A 440 4.70 -7.31 -15.54
C GLY A 440 3.63 -6.21 -15.54
N THR A 441 2.55 -6.42 -16.30
CA THR A 441 1.36 -5.56 -16.26
C THR A 441 0.42 -5.94 -15.11
N TYR A 442 -0.51 -5.06 -14.76
CA TYR A 442 -1.54 -5.36 -13.75
C TYR A 442 -2.33 -6.63 -14.08
N ALA A 443 -2.72 -6.81 -15.35
CA ALA A 443 -3.48 -7.97 -15.79
C ALA A 443 -2.68 -9.28 -15.64
N GLN A 444 -1.39 -9.26 -15.97
CA GLN A 444 -0.50 -10.40 -15.77
C GLN A 444 -0.32 -10.72 -14.29
N ALA A 445 -0.11 -9.69 -13.45
CA ALA A 445 0.02 -9.85 -12.01
C ALA A 445 -1.25 -10.45 -11.40
N SER A 446 -2.41 -9.89 -11.74
CA SER A 446 -3.72 -10.38 -11.30
C SER A 446 -3.95 -11.82 -11.69
N PHE A 447 -3.75 -12.17 -12.97
CA PHE A 447 -3.93 -13.54 -13.45
C PHE A 447 -3.01 -14.52 -12.69
N LEU A 448 -1.72 -14.20 -12.61
CA LEU A 448 -0.73 -15.09 -12.00
C LEU A 448 -1.00 -15.30 -10.50
N TYR A 449 -1.30 -14.22 -9.77
CA TYR A 449 -1.63 -14.30 -8.35
C TYR A 449 -2.89 -15.15 -8.12
N TYR A 450 -4.00 -14.85 -8.80
CA TYR A 450 -5.25 -15.57 -8.56
C TYR A 450 -5.17 -17.03 -9.03
N ALA A 451 -4.42 -17.34 -10.10
CA ALA A 451 -4.17 -18.71 -10.52
C ALA A 451 -3.46 -19.52 -9.42
N VAL A 452 -2.37 -18.99 -8.85
CA VAL A 452 -1.63 -19.63 -7.76
C VAL A 452 -2.46 -19.71 -6.48
N PHE A 453 -3.18 -18.63 -6.14
CA PHE A 453 -4.04 -18.57 -4.97
C PHE A 453 -5.15 -19.63 -5.04
N LEU A 454 -5.88 -19.70 -6.15
CA LEU A 454 -6.95 -20.67 -6.37
C LEU A 454 -6.41 -22.10 -6.47
N PHE A 455 -5.22 -22.30 -7.03
CA PHE A 455 -4.56 -23.60 -7.05
C PHE A 455 -4.24 -24.08 -5.62
N CYS A 456 -3.61 -23.24 -4.79
CA CYS A 456 -3.34 -23.56 -3.39
C CYS A 456 -4.62 -23.78 -2.59
N MET A 457 -5.67 -22.98 -2.87
CA MET A 457 -6.99 -23.15 -2.27
C MET A 457 -7.59 -24.51 -2.65
N GLY A 458 -7.62 -24.85 -3.94
CA GLY A 458 -8.11 -26.13 -4.44
C GLY A 458 -7.36 -27.32 -3.83
N LEU A 459 -6.03 -27.25 -3.79
CA LEU A 459 -5.20 -28.26 -3.12
C LEU A 459 -5.54 -28.39 -1.63
N ALA A 460 -5.82 -27.29 -0.93
CA ALA A 460 -6.23 -27.37 0.47
C ALA A 460 -7.53 -28.16 0.66
N PHE A 461 -8.47 -28.12 -0.29
CA PHE A 461 -9.71 -28.90 -0.24
C PHE A 461 -9.53 -30.36 -0.66
N ILE A 462 -8.59 -30.64 -1.56
CA ILE A 462 -8.34 -31.99 -2.10
C ILE A 462 -7.47 -32.80 -1.13
N LEU A 463 -6.46 -32.18 -0.53
CA LEU A 463 -5.48 -32.86 0.32
C LEU A 463 -6.09 -33.28 1.65
N SER A 464 -5.64 -34.46 2.11
CA SER A 464 -5.94 -34.96 3.45
C SER A 464 -5.39 -34.01 4.53
N GLU A 465 -5.99 -34.02 5.71
CA GLU A 465 -5.58 -33.19 6.86
C GLU A 465 -4.09 -33.37 7.20
N SER A 466 -3.58 -34.60 7.06
CA SER A 466 -2.17 -34.92 7.34
C SER A 466 -1.17 -34.32 6.36
N GLN A 467 -1.57 -34.13 5.09
CA GLN A 467 -0.69 -33.69 4.01
C GLN A 467 -0.80 -32.19 3.73
N ARG A 468 -1.98 -31.63 3.94
CA ARG A 468 -2.35 -30.26 3.54
C ARG A 468 -1.38 -29.21 4.06
N GLU A 469 -1.29 -29.08 5.38
CA GLU A 469 -0.46 -28.05 6.01
C GLU A 469 1.03 -28.21 5.68
N PRO A 470 1.68 -29.38 5.85
CA PRO A 470 3.10 -29.51 5.56
C PRO A 470 3.45 -29.31 4.09
N LEU A 471 2.62 -29.79 3.14
CA LEU A 471 2.89 -29.60 1.71
C LEU A 471 2.77 -28.13 1.32
N LEU A 472 1.66 -27.48 1.67
CA LEU A 472 1.42 -26.09 1.27
C LEU A 472 2.39 -25.12 1.94
N LEU A 473 2.79 -25.36 3.19
CA LEU A 473 3.85 -24.59 3.85
C LEU A 473 5.21 -24.80 3.18
N ARG A 474 5.53 -26.01 2.69
CA ARG A 474 6.76 -26.25 1.92
C ARG A 474 6.76 -25.50 0.60
N VAL A 475 5.66 -25.55 -0.14
CA VAL A 475 5.51 -24.82 -1.41
C VAL A 475 5.69 -23.32 -1.17
N ALA A 476 4.99 -22.75 -0.18
CA ALA A 476 5.13 -21.35 0.18
C ALA A 476 6.55 -20.99 0.64
N GLY A 477 7.19 -21.86 1.44
CA GLY A 477 8.54 -21.68 1.93
C GLY A 477 9.59 -21.68 0.82
N CYS A 478 9.54 -22.66 -0.08
CA CYS A 478 10.43 -22.76 -1.23
C CYS A 478 10.24 -21.57 -2.19
N ALA A 479 9.00 -21.16 -2.46
CA ALA A 479 8.72 -20.00 -3.30
C ALA A 479 9.33 -18.73 -2.71
N ASN A 480 9.21 -18.49 -1.40
CA ASN A 480 9.81 -17.31 -0.77
C ASN A 480 11.35 -17.35 -0.78
N ILE A 481 11.97 -18.51 -0.56
CA ILE A 481 13.43 -18.65 -0.67
C ILE A 481 13.91 -18.36 -2.09
N ALA A 482 13.14 -18.74 -3.11
CA ALA A 482 13.47 -18.50 -4.51
C ALA A 482 13.45 -17.00 -4.91
N ILE A 483 12.91 -16.10 -4.09
CA ILE A 483 13.00 -14.65 -4.32
C ILE A 483 14.45 -14.16 -4.17
N ALA A 484 15.24 -14.74 -3.27
CA ALA A 484 16.61 -14.29 -3.00
C ALA A 484 17.56 -14.34 -4.22
N PRO A 485 17.67 -15.47 -4.97
CA PRO A 485 18.51 -15.49 -6.16
C PRO A 485 18.02 -14.48 -7.22
N VAL A 486 16.71 -14.23 -7.31
CA VAL A 486 16.15 -13.20 -8.19
C VAL A 486 16.58 -11.79 -7.77
N MET A 487 16.60 -11.48 -6.47
CA MET A 487 17.07 -10.20 -5.96
C MET A 487 18.57 -10.02 -6.22
N LEU A 488 19.37 -11.06 -5.98
CA LEU A 488 20.81 -11.04 -6.21
C LEU A 488 21.13 -10.80 -7.70
N ALA A 489 20.42 -11.46 -8.60
CA ALA A 489 20.56 -11.22 -10.04
C ALA A 489 20.17 -9.78 -10.43
N ALA A 490 19.08 -9.26 -9.86
CA ALA A 490 18.65 -7.89 -10.12
C ALA A 490 19.67 -6.85 -9.62
N MET A 491 20.31 -7.09 -8.47
CA MET A 491 21.40 -6.24 -7.97
C MET A 491 22.64 -6.28 -8.85
N ALA A 492 23.06 -7.47 -9.28
CA ALA A 492 24.20 -7.60 -10.18
C ALA A 492 23.97 -6.84 -11.49
N GLY A 493 22.71 -6.72 -11.93
CA GLY A 493 22.29 -5.91 -13.07
C GLY A 493 22.04 -4.42 -12.78
N GLY A 494 22.33 -3.92 -11.57
CA GLY A 494 22.14 -2.51 -11.18
C GLY A 494 20.67 -2.08 -11.04
N ARG A 495 19.72 -3.03 -11.02
CA ARG A 495 18.27 -2.76 -10.96
C ARG A 495 17.70 -2.73 -9.56
N ALA A 496 18.44 -3.20 -8.56
CA ALA A 496 17.97 -3.28 -7.17
C ALA A 496 18.87 -2.45 -6.24
N THR A 497 18.27 -1.85 -5.21
CA THR A 497 18.96 -1.01 -4.23
C THR A 497 19.29 -1.80 -2.96
N ILE A 498 20.11 -1.25 -2.05
CA ILE A 498 20.38 -1.89 -0.74
C ILE A 498 19.09 -2.11 0.07
N PRO A 499 18.11 -1.18 0.12
CA PRO A 499 16.80 -1.46 0.70
C PRO A 499 16.08 -2.67 0.07
N SER A 500 16.25 -2.90 -1.23
CA SER A 500 15.70 -4.06 -1.94
C SER A 500 16.30 -5.40 -1.47
N LEU A 501 17.54 -5.41 -0.94
CA LEU A 501 18.12 -6.60 -0.28
C LEU A 501 17.38 -6.99 0.99
N GLY A 502 16.85 -6.01 1.72
CA GLY A 502 16.05 -6.27 2.90
C GLY A 502 14.85 -7.15 2.57
N VAL A 503 14.20 -6.92 1.41
CA VAL A 503 13.09 -7.74 0.91
C VAL A 503 13.55 -9.19 0.66
N GLY A 504 14.69 -9.38 0.00
CA GLY A 504 15.27 -10.71 -0.24
C GLY A 504 15.63 -11.45 1.06
N MET A 505 16.25 -10.77 2.02
CA MET A 505 16.57 -11.34 3.33
C MET A 505 15.32 -11.72 4.11
N VAL A 506 14.29 -10.87 4.10
CA VAL A 506 13.05 -11.19 4.80
C VAL A 506 12.30 -12.34 4.14
N ALA A 507 12.26 -12.38 2.80
CA ALA A 507 11.71 -13.53 2.09
C ALA A 507 12.44 -14.83 2.44
N LEU A 508 13.77 -14.81 2.60
CA LEU A 508 14.55 -15.96 3.08
C LEU A 508 14.18 -16.37 4.50
N VAL A 509 14.06 -15.40 5.42
CA VAL A 509 13.69 -15.67 6.82
C VAL A 509 12.28 -16.25 6.91
N LEU A 510 11.31 -15.65 6.22
CA LEU A 510 9.94 -16.13 6.14
C LEU A 510 9.88 -17.52 5.51
N GLY A 511 10.57 -17.73 4.39
CA GLY A 511 10.61 -19.02 3.71
C GLY A 511 11.23 -20.12 4.57
N SER A 512 12.32 -19.81 5.28
CA SER A 512 12.97 -20.72 6.24
C SER A 512 12.06 -21.04 7.42
N PHE A 513 11.34 -20.05 7.95
CA PHE A 513 10.35 -20.24 9.01
C PHE A 513 9.21 -21.15 8.55
N LEU A 514 8.67 -20.96 7.33
CA LEU A 514 7.60 -21.80 6.77
C LEU A 514 8.06 -23.24 6.57
N LEU A 515 9.29 -23.46 6.08
CA LEU A 515 9.87 -24.80 5.96
C LEU A 515 10.08 -25.47 7.33
N HIS A 516 10.53 -24.72 8.34
CA HIS A 516 10.65 -25.22 9.70
C HIS A 516 9.29 -25.60 10.28
N ALA A 517 8.28 -24.73 10.11
CA ALA A 517 6.91 -24.98 10.53
C ALA A 517 6.33 -26.24 9.85
N ALA A 518 6.62 -26.46 8.57
CA ALA A 518 6.19 -27.65 7.85
C ALA A 518 6.76 -28.96 8.44
N ARG A 519 8.01 -28.95 8.91
CA ARG A 519 8.62 -30.11 9.61
C ARG A 519 7.94 -30.39 10.95
N GLY A 520 7.61 -29.33 11.70
CA GLY A 520 6.90 -29.43 12.97
C GLY A 520 5.45 -29.91 12.84
N SER A 521 4.81 -29.67 11.68
CA SER A 521 3.46 -30.18 11.38
C SER A 521 3.46 -31.68 11.10
N THR A 522 4.49 -32.24 10.45
CA THR A 522 4.61 -33.68 10.22
C THR A 522 4.84 -34.48 11.50
N CYS A 523 5.59 -33.95 12.48
CA CYS A 523 5.87 -34.66 13.74
C CYS A 523 4.70 -34.74 14.72
N ARG A 524 3.64 -33.93 14.55
CA ARG A 524 2.45 -33.97 15.43
C ARG A 524 1.41 -34.99 15.02
N LEU A 525 1.62 -35.68 13.91
CA LEU A 525 0.76 -36.73 13.39
C LEU A 525 1.32 -38.13 13.68
N SER A 526 2.56 -38.21 14.16
CA SER A 526 3.26 -39.46 14.51
C SER A 526 3.37 -39.71 16.02
N ALA A 527 2.71 -38.89 16.85
CA ALA A 527 2.59 -39.02 18.30
C ALA A 527 1.12 -38.84 18.68
#